data_AF-A0A6H9L879-F1
#
_entry.id   AF-A0A6H9L879-F1
#
_cell.length_a   1.000
_cell.length_b   1.000
_cell.length_c   1.000
_cell.angle_alpha   90.00
_cell.angle_beta   90.00
_cell.angle_gamma   90.00
#
_symmetry.space_group_name_H-M   'P 1'
#
loop_
_entity.id
_entity.type
_entity.pdbx_description
1 polymer ?
#
loop_
_entity_poly.entity_id
_entity_poly.type
_entity_poly.pdbx_seq_one_letter_code
_entity_poly.pdbx_strand_id
1 'polypeptide(L)' 'MKSKISHSFQDETQKAKALWFQSLTLEERMDYFVWITDLILQNNPEILEVKNAQQTTGSIQILSKA' A
#
# COMPACT_ATOMS: atom_id res chain seq x y z
N MET A 1 -4.32 -21.06 -23.27
CA MET A 1 -2.85 -20.93 -23.12
C MET A 1 -2.48 -21.17 -21.67
N LYS A 2 -1.51 -22.05 -21.37
CA LYS A 2 -1.00 -22.19 -20.00
C LYS A 2 0.05 -21.11 -19.75
N SER A 3 -0.28 -20.11 -18.95
CA SER A 3 0.67 -19.10 -18.51
C SER A 3 1.75 -19.76 -17.65
N LYS A 4 3.02 -19.49 -17.92
CA LYS A 4 4.13 -19.94 -17.08
C LYS A 4 4.26 -18.96 -15.91
N ILE A 5 4.03 -19.44 -14.69
CA ILE A 5 4.20 -18.63 -13.47
C ILE A 5 5.70 -18.44 -13.24
N SER A 6 6.11 -17.19 -13.06
CA SER A 6 7.47 -16.82 -12.65
C SER A 6 7.46 -16.47 -11.17
N HIS A 7 8.47 -16.92 -10.43
CA HIS A 7 8.67 -16.63 -9.00
C HIS A 7 9.95 -15.80 -8.77
N SER A 8 10.35 -15.03 -9.77
CA SER A 8 11.58 -14.25 -9.76
C SER A 8 11.36 -12.90 -9.05
N PHE A 9 12.24 -12.52 -8.13
CA PHE A 9 12.17 -11.20 -7.48
C PHE A 9 12.33 -10.05 -8.49
N GLN A 10 13.03 -10.29 -9.60
CA GLN A 10 13.20 -9.34 -10.69
C GLN A 10 11.87 -8.93 -11.34
N ASP A 11 10.82 -9.74 -11.19
CA ASP A 11 9.48 -9.43 -11.72
C ASP A 11 8.73 -8.43 -10.83
N GLU A 12 9.17 -8.20 -9.58
CA GLU A 12 8.55 -7.30 -8.59
C GLU A 12 8.85 -5.81 -8.82
N THR A 13 8.77 -5.37 -10.07
CA THR A 13 8.95 -3.96 -10.43
C THR A 13 7.86 -3.08 -9.82
N GLN A 14 8.14 -1.77 -9.64
CA GLN A 14 7.12 -0.80 -9.18
C GLN A 14 5.87 -0.80 -10.09
N LYS A 15 6.08 -0.94 -11.41
CA LYS A 15 5.00 -1.02 -12.38
C LYS A 15 4.14 -2.28 -12.17
N ALA A 16 4.76 -3.44 -11.95
CA ALA A 16 4.05 -4.69 -11.69
C ALA A 16 3.24 -4.60 -10.39
N LYS A 17 3.82 -4.04 -9.32
CA LYS A 17 3.13 -3.79 -8.04
C LYS A 17 1.93 -2.86 -8.21
N ALA A 18 2.08 -1.78 -8.99
CA ALA A 18 0.99 -0.87 -9.29
C ALA A 18 -0.15 -1.54 -10.07
N LEU A 19 0.18 -2.33 -11.10
CA LEU A 19 -0.80 -3.07 -11.89
C LEU A 19 -1.55 -4.12 -11.03
N TRP A 20 -0.83 -4.84 -10.19
CA TRP A 20 -1.42 -5.78 -9.25
C TRP A 20 -2.40 -5.06 -8.30
N PHE A 21 -1.99 -3.97 -7.66
CA PHE A 21 -2.85 -3.23 -6.74
C PHE A 21 -4.09 -2.64 -7.45
N GLN A 22 -3.93 -2.16 -8.69
CA GLN A 22 -5.03 -1.67 -9.51
C GLN A 22 -6.03 -2.76 -9.89
N SER A 23 -5.59 -4.02 -9.99
CA SER A 23 -6.47 -5.15 -10.30
C SER A 23 -7.39 -5.57 -9.14
N LEU A 24 -7.09 -5.13 -7.92
CA LEU A 24 -7.90 -5.40 -6.73
C LEU A 24 -9.22 -4.61 -6.75
N THR A 25 -10.28 -5.24 -6.23
CA THR A 25 -11.54 -4.61 -5.89
C THR A 25 -11.38 -3.61 -4.75
N LEU A 26 -12.39 -2.77 -4.51
CA LEU A 26 -12.35 -1.83 -3.39
C LEU A 26 -12.23 -2.53 -2.04
N GLU A 27 -12.95 -3.64 -1.84
CA GLU A 27 -12.92 -4.44 -0.62
C GLU A 27 -11.53 -5.03 -0.38
N GLU A 28 -10.94 -5.68 -1.40
CA GLU A 28 -9.58 -6.23 -1.30
C GLU A 28 -8.51 -5.15 -1.04
N ARG A 29 -8.70 -3.94 -1.57
CA ARG A 29 -7.80 -2.81 -1.25
C ARG A 29 -7.92 -2.39 0.21
N MET A 30 -9.13 -2.40 0.76
CA MET A 30 -9.35 -2.09 2.17
C MET A 30 -8.75 -3.18 3.07
N ASP A 31 -8.94 -4.45 2.72
CA ASP A 31 -8.32 -5.57 3.44
C ASP A 31 -6.79 -5.47 3.41
N TYR A 32 -6.20 -5.19 2.24
CA TYR A 32 -4.77 -4.99 2.11
C TYR A 32 -4.28 -3.80 2.94
N PHE A 33 -5.02 -2.69 2.96
CA PHE A 33 -4.68 -1.52 3.76
C PHE A 33 -4.69 -1.83 5.26
N VAL A 34 -5.70 -2.54 5.75
CA VAL A 34 -5.78 -2.98 7.15
C VAL A 34 -4.61 -3.91 7.46
N TRP A 35 -4.36 -4.92 6.63
CA TRP A 35 -3.27 -5.87 6.82
C TRP A 35 -1.89 -5.19 6.89
N ILE A 36 -1.59 -4.25 5.99
CA ILE A 36 -0.34 -3.48 6.02
C ILE A 36 -0.27 -2.60 7.27
N THR A 37 -1.38 -1.98 7.67
CA THR A 37 -1.42 -1.14 8.86
C THR A 37 -1.12 -1.96 10.11
N ASP A 38 -1.76 -3.11 10.27
CA ASP A 38 -1.52 -4.04 11.38
C ASP A 38 -0.07 -4.51 11.40
N LEU A 39 0.49 -4.85 10.23
CA LEU A 39 1.90 -5.25 10.12
C LEU A 39 2.85 -4.14 10.58
N ILE A 40 2.58 -2.89 10.20
CA ILE A 40 3.39 -1.73 10.61
C ILE A 40 3.30 -1.53 12.13
N LEU A 41 2.09 -1.58 12.69
CA LEU A 41 1.84 -1.41 14.12
C LEU A 41 2.45 -2.53 14.96
N GLN A 42 2.40 -3.78 14.49
CA GLN A 42 3.02 -4.91 15.17
C GLN A 42 4.54 -4.80 15.25
N ASN A 43 5.17 -4.25 14.19
CA ASN A 43 6.62 -4.10 14.15
C ASN A 43 7.13 -2.79 14.78
N ASN A 44 6.30 -1.75 14.86
CA ASN A 44 6.66 -0.43 15.40
C ASN A 44 5.52 0.12 16.28
N PRO A 45 5.24 -0.49 17.45
CA PRO A 45 4.09 -0.15 18.28
C PRO A 45 4.10 1.31 18.76
N GLU A 46 5.27 1.91 18.91
CA GLU A 46 5.46 3.30 19.33
C GLU A 46 5.03 4.34 18.27
N ILE A 47 4.76 3.93 17.03
CA ILE A 47 4.34 4.86 15.96
C ILE A 47 3.02 5.56 16.28
N LEU A 48 2.17 4.94 17.10
CA LEU A 48 0.92 5.52 17.59
C LEU A 48 1.14 6.72 18.51
N GLU A 49 2.27 6.75 19.22
CA GLU A 49 2.60 7.79 20.20
C GLU A 49 3.27 9.01 19.56
N VAL A 50 3.59 8.97 18.27
CA VAL A 50 4.17 10.09 17.51
C VAL A 50 3.09 11.14 17.25
N LYS A 51 2.85 11.99 18.25
CA LYS A 51 2.02 13.19 18.11
C LYS A 51 2.71 14.18 17.17
N ASN A 52 1.93 14.71 16.22
CA ASN A 52 2.35 15.70 15.21
C ASN A 52 3.26 15.13 14.10
N ALA A 53 2.96 13.93 13.59
CA ALA A 53 3.56 13.45 12.34
C ALA A 53 3.44 14.56 11.27
N GLN A 54 4.58 15.15 10.88
CA GLN A 54 4.60 16.22 9.90
C GLN A 54 4.42 15.63 8.51
N GLN A 55 3.55 16.27 7.74
CA GLN A 55 3.29 15.89 6.36
C GLN A 55 4.60 15.95 5.56
N THR A 56 4.98 14.86 4.90
CA THR A 56 6.19 14.86 4.07
C THR A 56 5.97 15.76 2.86
N THR A 57 7.03 16.40 2.38
CA THR A 57 7.01 17.44 1.32
C THR A 57 6.29 17.02 0.03
N GLY A 58 6.04 15.72 -0.18
CA GLY A 58 5.39 15.15 -1.37
C GLY A 58 3.93 14.70 -1.19
N SER A 59 3.23 15.12 -0.14
CA SER A 59 1.88 14.60 0.14
C SER A 59 0.80 15.10 -0.85
N ILE A 60 -0.11 14.20 -1.22
CA ILE A 60 -1.21 14.43 -2.17
C ILE A 60 -2.32 15.25 -1.50
N GLN A 61 -2.60 16.43 -2.04
CA GLN A 61 -3.75 17.24 -1.62
C GLN A 61 -5.05 16.61 -2.16
N ILE A 62 -5.91 16.14 -1.25
CA ILE A 62 -7.26 15.68 -1.63
C ILE A 62 -8.16 16.92 -1.71
N LEU A 63 -8.62 17.25 -2.92
CA LEU A 63 -9.60 18.32 -3.14
C LEU A 63 -11.01 17.74 -3.06
N SER A 64 -11.84 18.24 -2.15
CA SER A 64 -13.29 18.00 -2.13
C SER A 64 -14.03 19.24 -2.63
N LYS A 65 -15.16 19.03 -3.33
CA LYS A 65 -16.02 20.12 -3.85
C LYS A 65 -16.75 20.80 -2.68
N ALA A 66 -16.82 22.13 -2.69
CA ALA A 66 -17.57 22.93 -1.73
C ALA A 66 -19.09 22.78 -1.92
#